data_AF-A0A7S1U5H8-F1
#
_entry.id   AF-A0A7S1U5H8-F1
#
_cell.length_a   1.000
_cell.length_b   1.000
_cell.length_c   1.000
_cell.angle_alpha   90.00
_cell.angle_beta   90.00
_cell.angle_gamma   90.00
#
_symmetry.space_group_name_H-M   'P 1'
#
loop_
_entity.id
_entity.type
_entity.pdbx_description
1 polymer ?
#
loop_
_entity_poly.entity_id
_entity_poly.type
_entity_poly.pdbx_seq_one_letter_code
_entity_poly.pdbx_strand_id
1 'polypeptide(L)'
;RVRGFHTAHIWACPPLKGDDYIFYAHPENQKTPRDERLRQWYQTMILRAKQRGHVHSVSNLYDEFFTGPDADMKKLPYFDGDYWVGEAENIIKDHEEEGTDPKDGKGKKGKRNKGSKSKKALRSTGPAPTEDANKDACLEKLGNTIQHMKDAFIVVHLREPEYRQKLDAKWRRGKERAEARKRGVAYPSSDEDILDLLDDEKRLAANAAEKAAKEAKAAKLEEKDAKGGAKAADAPRIKADPDAPAKAGAAETKSAAAATASAKPAEVKEAKPTAAVLKTEPKAPA
;
A
#
# COMPACT_ATOMS: atom_id res chain seq x y z
N ARG A 1 7.82 0.77 -10.41
CA ARG A 1 8.92 -0.01 -11.01
C ARG A 1 9.86 0.81 -11.89
N VAL A 2 9.42 1.44 -13.00
CA VAL A 2 10.32 2.17 -13.94
C VAL A 2 11.13 3.28 -13.25
N ARG A 3 10.52 3.97 -12.28
CA ARG A 3 11.18 5.01 -11.47
C ARG A 3 12.14 4.47 -10.37
N GLY A 4 12.38 3.17 -10.31
CA GLY A 4 13.28 2.54 -9.34
C GLY A 4 12.60 1.93 -8.09
N PHE A 5 11.32 2.19 -7.84
CA PHE A 5 10.59 1.54 -6.74
C PHE A 5 10.57 0.02 -6.88
N HIS A 6 11.00 -0.69 -5.84
CA HIS A 6 11.15 -2.14 -5.79
C HIS A 6 10.01 -2.87 -5.07
N THR A 7 9.37 -2.23 -4.10
CA THR A 7 8.26 -2.79 -3.31
C THR A 7 7.14 -1.76 -3.21
N ALA A 8 5.89 -2.22 -3.21
CA ALA A 8 4.71 -1.44 -2.86
C ALA A 8 4.01 -2.10 -1.68
N HIS A 9 3.43 -1.29 -0.80
CA HIS A 9 2.70 -1.73 0.38
C HIS A 9 1.26 -1.24 0.25
N ILE A 10 0.31 -2.13 0.50
CA ILE A 10 -1.12 -1.82 0.43
C ILE A 10 -1.76 -2.27 1.74
N TRP A 11 -2.37 -1.33 2.45
CA TRP A 11 -3.28 -1.62 3.54
C TRP A 11 -4.72 -1.62 3.03
N ALA A 12 -5.32 -2.81 2.97
CA ALA A 12 -6.69 -3.02 2.50
C ALA A 12 -7.69 -2.76 3.63
N CYS A 13 -7.95 -1.49 3.90
CA CYS A 13 -8.97 -1.03 4.86
C CYS A 13 -10.12 -0.35 4.09
N PRO A 14 -11.38 -0.81 4.21
CA PRO A 14 -12.52 -0.03 3.77
C PRO A 14 -12.85 1.07 4.81
N PRO A 15 -13.46 2.20 4.39
CA PRO A 15 -13.84 3.25 5.32
C PRO A 15 -14.95 2.76 6.25
N LEU A 16 -15.01 3.33 7.45
CA LEU A 16 -16.11 3.07 8.37
C LEU A 16 -17.41 3.67 7.83
N LYS A 17 -18.55 3.22 8.38
CA LYS A 17 -19.86 3.70 7.95
C LYS A 17 -19.99 5.19 8.30
N GLY A 18 -20.11 6.02 7.27
CA GLY A 18 -20.23 7.48 7.40
C GLY A 18 -18.92 8.23 7.19
N ASP A 19 -17.79 7.51 7.02
CA ASP A 19 -16.50 8.12 6.72
C ASP A 19 -16.22 8.13 5.22
N ASP A 20 -15.54 9.19 4.77
CA ASP A 20 -15.13 9.40 3.39
C ASP A 20 -13.60 9.50 3.32
N TYR A 21 -12.94 8.71 2.46
CA TYR A 21 -11.48 8.80 2.31
C TYR A 21 -11.02 10.05 1.56
N ILE A 22 -11.64 10.34 0.41
CA ILE A 22 -11.20 11.43 -0.48
C ILE A 22 -12.39 12.28 -0.91
N PHE A 23 -13.42 11.65 -1.47
CA PHE A 23 -14.58 12.37 -2.00
C PHE A 23 -15.67 12.46 -0.94
N TYR A 24 -16.03 13.69 -0.61
CA TYR A 24 -17.13 13.98 0.31
C TYR A 24 -18.48 13.59 -0.31
N ALA A 25 -19.34 12.96 0.50
CA ALA A 25 -20.73 12.64 0.19
C ALA A 25 -20.90 11.66 -1.00
N HIS A 26 -20.61 10.38 -0.75
CA HIS A 26 -20.85 9.32 -1.71
C HIS A 26 -22.35 9.15 -2.07
N PRO A 27 -22.67 8.73 -3.31
CA PRO A 27 -24.05 8.39 -3.69
C PRO A 27 -24.66 7.33 -2.77
N GLU A 28 -25.92 7.50 -2.34
CA GLU A 28 -26.57 6.59 -1.38
C GLU A 28 -26.65 5.12 -1.85
N ASN A 29 -26.67 4.90 -3.17
CA ASN A 29 -26.68 3.57 -3.77
C ASN A 29 -25.28 2.94 -3.90
N GLN A 30 -24.20 3.68 -3.63
CA GLN A 30 -22.83 3.18 -3.65
C GLN A 30 -22.53 2.42 -2.36
N LYS A 31 -22.35 1.09 -2.47
CA LYS A 31 -22.01 0.25 -1.33
C LYS A 31 -20.52 0.22 -1.08
N THR A 32 -20.11 0.49 0.15
CA THR A 32 -18.75 0.23 0.63
C THR A 32 -18.49 -1.29 0.66
N PRO A 33 -17.41 -1.79 0.05
CA PRO A 33 -17.06 -3.21 0.13
C PRO A 33 -16.70 -3.59 1.58
N ARG A 34 -17.11 -4.79 2.00
CA ARG A 34 -16.58 -5.39 3.23
C ARG A 34 -15.12 -5.79 3.05
N ASP A 35 -14.40 -5.97 4.15
CA ASP A 35 -12.95 -6.23 4.17
C ASP A 35 -12.55 -7.36 3.22
N GLU A 36 -13.23 -8.51 3.28
CA GLU A 36 -12.93 -9.67 2.44
C GLU A 36 -13.07 -9.36 0.94
N ARG A 37 -14.14 -8.63 0.57
CA ARG A 37 -14.38 -8.24 -0.83
C ARG A 37 -13.32 -7.27 -1.32
N LEU A 38 -12.90 -6.32 -0.46
CA LEU A 38 -11.84 -5.38 -0.80
C LEU A 38 -10.49 -6.10 -0.97
N ARG A 39 -10.15 -7.03 -0.07
CA ARG A 39 -8.94 -7.86 -0.17
C ARG A 39 -8.92 -8.67 -1.46
N GLN A 40 -10.01 -9.37 -1.79
CA GLN A 40 -10.13 -10.15 -3.03
C GLN A 40 -9.98 -9.26 -4.27
N TRP A 41 -10.51 -8.04 -4.23
CA TRP A 41 -10.37 -7.08 -5.33
C TRP A 41 -8.90 -6.69 -5.56
N TYR A 42 -8.16 -6.37 -4.49
CA TYR A 42 -6.72 -6.09 -4.56
C TYR A 42 -5.93 -7.31 -5.08
N GLN A 43 -6.19 -8.50 -4.54
CA GLN A 43 -5.52 -9.73 -4.99
C GLN A 43 -5.76 -10.00 -6.48
N THR A 44 -6.99 -9.81 -6.97
CA THR A 44 -7.34 -9.97 -8.39
C THR A 44 -6.57 -8.97 -9.26
N MET A 45 -6.50 -7.70 -8.84
CA MET A 45 -5.79 -6.65 -9.55
C MET A 45 -4.28 -6.92 -9.60
N ILE A 46 -3.68 -7.34 -8.49
CA ILE A 46 -2.25 -7.67 -8.38
C ILE A 46 -1.93 -8.93 -9.20
N LEU A 47 -2.78 -9.95 -9.19
CA LEU A 47 -2.60 -11.16 -10.00
C LEU A 47 -2.57 -10.84 -11.49
N ARG A 48 -3.47 -9.96 -11.96
CA ARG A 48 -3.44 -9.45 -13.35
C ARG A 48 -2.15 -8.69 -13.65
N ALA A 49 -1.66 -7.88 -12.70
CA ALA A 49 -0.39 -7.17 -12.87
C ALA A 49 0.82 -8.12 -12.91
N LYS A 50 0.77 -9.22 -12.15
CA LYS A 50 1.77 -10.30 -12.19
C LYS A 50 1.78 -11.02 -13.54
N GLN A 51 0.61 -11.38 -14.07
CA GLN A 51 0.48 -12.00 -15.40
C GLN A 51 1.03 -11.11 -16.53
N ARG A 52 0.94 -9.79 -16.37
CA ARG A 52 1.51 -8.80 -17.31
C ARG A 52 3.00 -8.51 -17.10
N GLY A 53 3.65 -9.17 -16.14
CA GLY A 53 5.07 -8.99 -15.84
C GLY A 53 5.42 -7.70 -15.08
N HIS A 54 4.44 -7.03 -14.47
CA HIS A 54 4.69 -5.81 -13.67
C HIS A 54 5.04 -6.10 -12.21
N VAL A 55 4.55 -7.23 -11.68
CA VAL A 55 4.79 -7.71 -10.31
C VAL A 55 5.63 -8.98 -10.38
N HIS A 56 6.65 -9.06 -9.53
CA HIS A 56 7.50 -10.25 -9.39
C HIS A 56 6.84 -11.27 -8.43
N SER A 57 6.57 -10.85 -7.20
CA SER A 57 5.98 -11.70 -6.16
C SER A 57 5.07 -10.88 -5.24
N VAL A 58 4.24 -11.59 -4.48
CA VAL A 58 3.28 -11.02 -3.53
C VAL A 58 3.38 -11.82 -2.24
N SER A 59 3.29 -11.12 -1.13
CA SER A 59 3.50 -11.57 0.24
C SER A 59 2.63 -10.70 1.16
N ASN A 60 2.84 -10.78 2.47
CA ASN A 60 2.22 -9.90 3.44
C ASN A 60 3.24 -9.44 4.49
N LEU A 61 2.87 -8.38 5.21
CA LEU A 61 3.73 -7.76 6.21
C LEU A 61 4.12 -8.74 7.33
N TYR A 62 3.20 -9.61 7.77
CA TYR A 62 3.46 -10.58 8.83
C TYR A 62 4.56 -11.58 8.41
N ASP A 63 4.34 -12.27 7.28
CA ASP A 63 5.23 -13.30 6.81
C ASP A 63 6.63 -12.74 6.48
N GLU A 64 6.75 -11.48 6.02
CA GLU A 64 8.05 -10.85 5.72
C GLU A 64 8.84 -10.38 6.94
N PHE A 65 8.18 -9.82 7.96
CA PHE A 65 8.88 -9.07 9.00
C PHE A 65 8.79 -9.69 10.40
N PHE A 66 7.87 -10.63 10.62
CA PHE A 66 7.62 -11.22 11.95
C PHE A 66 7.99 -12.70 12.05
N THR A 67 8.19 -13.41 10.94
CA THR A 67 8.48 -14.86 10.97
C THR A 67 9.98 -15.19 10.91
N GLY A 68 10.82 -14.23 10.54
CA GLY A 68 12.26 -14.43 10.38
C GLY A 68 13.01 -14.52 11.72
N PRO A 69 14.15 -15.25 11.77
CA PRO A 69 15.00 -15.31 12.97
C PRO A 69 15.63 -13.95 13.32
N ASP A 70 15.62 -13.01 12.38
CA ASP A 70 16.14 -11.67 12.48
C ASP A 70 15.03 -10.61 12.53
N ALA A 71 13.81 -10.99 12.91
CA ALA A 71 12.69 -10.08 13.07
C ALA A 71 13.07 -8.95 14.06
N ASP A 72 12.90 -7.70 13.63
CA ASP A 72 13.19 -6.50 14.42
C ASP A 72 12.20 -5.41 14.00
N MET A 73 11.64 -4.71 14.98
CA MET A 73 10.75 -3.58 14.79
C MET A 73 11.35 -2.54 13.83
N LYS A 74 12.67 -2.32 13.89
CA LYS A 74 13.37 -1.33 13.07
C LYS A 74 13.42 -1.67 11.58
N LYS A 75 13.10 -2.92 11.22
CA LYS A 75 13.07 -3.38 9.82
C LYS A 75 11.70 -3.17 9.18
N LEU A 76 10.65 -2.88 9.96
CA LEU A 76 9.34 -2.61 9.40
C LEU A 76 9.35 -1.30 8.59
N PRO A 77 8.67 -1.27 7.44
CA PRO A 77 8.58 -0.08 6.61
C PRO A 77 7.63 0.95 7.25
N TYR A 78 8.20 2.06 7.71
CA TYR A 78 7.45 3.14 8.33
C TYR A 78 6.79 4.05 7.29
N PHE A 79 5.46 4.12 7.30
CA PHE A 79 4.67 5.04 6.51
C PHE A 79 3.73 5.84 7.41
N ASP A 80 3.61 7.13 7.13
CA ASP A 80 2.70 8.01 7.87
C ASP A 80 1.24 7.57 7.68
N GLY A 81 0.50 7.49 8.78
CA GLY A 81 -0.88 7.02 8.81
C GLY A 81 -1.09 5.51 8.60
N ASP A 82 -0.04 4.70 8.60
CA ASP A 82 -0.18 3.23 8.53
C ASP A 82 -0.66 2.65 9.87
N TYR A 83 -1.40 1.54 9.80
CA TYR A 83 -2.02 0.92 10.98
C TYR A 83 -0.98 0.48 12.02
N TRP A 84 0.06 -0.22 11.58
CA TRP A 84 1.01 -0.85 12.50
C TRP A 84 1.81 0.19 13.29
N VAL A 85 2.00 1.40 12.73
CA VAL A 85 2.67 2.51 13.41
C VAL A 85 1.86 2.97 14.61
N GLY A 86 0.55 3.23 14.43
CA GLY A 86 -0.33 3.61 15.53
C GLY A 86 -0.49 2.49 16.56
N GLU A 87 -0.57 1.24 16.11
CA GLU A 87 -0.66 0.08 17.00
C GLU A 87 0.62 -0.07 17.85
N ALA A 88 1.81 0.10 17.24
CA ALA A 88 3.08 0.05 17.96
C ALA A 88 3.18 1.17 19.01
N GLU A 89 2.72 2.40 18.69
CA GLU A 89 2.68 3.49 19.66
C GLU A 89 1.76 3.20 20.85
N ASN A 90 0.60 2.58 20.61
CA ASN A 90 -0.32 2.19 21.68
C ASN A 90 0.31 1.11 22.58
N ILE A 91 0.95 0.09 21.98
CA ILE A 91 1.64 -0.95 22.73
C ILE A 91 2.76 -0.38 23.61
N ILE A 92 3.54 0.58 23.09
CA ILE A 92 4.60 1.26 23.84
C ILE A 92 4.01 2.01 25.04
N LYS A 93 2.94 2.78 24.84
CA LYS A 93 2.27 3.53 25.92
C LYS A 93 1.74 2.59 27.01
N ASP A 94 1.07 1.50 26.62
CA ASP A 94 0.55 0.52 27.57
C ASP A 94 1.66 -0.09 28.43
N HIS A 95 2.84 -0.35 27.84
CA HIS A 95 4.01 -0.84 28.56
C HIS A 95 4.62 0.18 29.53
N GLU A 96 4.61 1.47 29.18
CA GLU A 96 5.08 2.55 30.06
C GLU A 96 4.15 2.71 31.27
N GLU A 97 2.84 2.62 31.07
CA GLU A 97 1.85 2.71 32.14
C GLU A 97 1.90 1.50 33.09
N GLU A 98 2.07 0.28 32.57
CA GLU A 98 2.21 -0.95 33.35
C GLU A 98 3.51 -0.98 34.20
N GLY A 99 4.55 -0.27 33.76
CA GLY A 99 5.81 -0.09 34.50
C GLY A 99 5.75 0.93 35.64
N THR A 100 4.68 1.73 35.74
CA THR A 100 4.47 2.67 36.83
C THR A 100 3.59 2.06 37.92
N ASP A 101 4.21 1.43 38.93
CA ASP A 101 3.53 1.11 40.19
C ASP A 101 2.86 2.38 40.76
N PRO A 102 1.54 2.38 41.04
CA PRO A 102 0.86 3.56 41.57
C PRO A 102 1.31 3.83 43.00
N LYS A 103 2.30 4.70 43.17
CA LYS A 103 2.56 5.37 44.45
C LYS A 103 1.60 6.57 44.60
N ASP A 104 0.75 6.43 45.60
CA ASP A 104 0.05 7.49 46.36
C ASP A 104 -1.23 8.13 45.77
N GLY A 105 -2.34 7.38 45.90
CA GLY A 105 -3.39 7.74 46.87
C GLY A 105 -4.54 8.67 46.44
N LYS A 106 -5.73 8.10 46.18
CA LYS A 106 -7.01 8.53 46.80
C LYS A 106 -8.10 7.48 46.63
N GLY A 107 -8.64 7.02 47.75
CA GLY A 107 -9.48 5.82 47.82
C GLY A 107 -10.93 5.97 47.35
N LYS A 108 -11.55 4.82 47.09
CA LYS A 108 -12.97 4.58 47.34
C LYS A 108 -13.20 3.13 47.76
N LYS A 109 -13.78 2.96 48.95
CA LYS A 109 -14.22 1.71 49.55
C LYS A 109 -15.34 1.06 48.71
N GLY A 110 -15.09 -0.19 48.28
CA GLY A 110 -15.96 -1.35 48.52
C GLY A 110 -17.17 -1.58 47.59
N LYS A 111 -17.18 -2.74 46.91
CA LYS A 111 -17.99 -3.91 47.32
C LYS A 111 -17.45 -5.19 46.67
N ARG A 112 -17.08 -6.16 47.51
CA ARG A 112 -16.59 -7.50 47.15
C ARG A 112 -17.77 -8.36 46.69
N ASN A 113 -17.58 -9.16 45.65
CA ASN A 113 -18.22 -10.47 45.55
C ASN A 113 -17.16 -11.52 45.20
N LYS A 114 -17.33 -12.71 45.79
CA LYS A 114 -16.29 -13.68 46.15
C LYS A 114 -16.31 -14.89 45.22
N GLY A 115 -15.14 -15.34 44.77
CA GLY A 115 -14.88 -16.64 44.12
C GLY A 115 -13.81 -16.43 43.03
N SER A 116 -12.66 -17.08 42.99
CA SER A 116 -12.26 -18.41 43.45
C SER A 116 -10.76 -18.42 43.80
N LYS A 117 -10.34 -19.46 44.53
CA LYS A 117 -8.96 -19.68 45.00
C LYS A 117 -8.02 -20.00 43.82
N SER A 118 -6.87 -19.35 43.76
CA SER A 118 -5.63 -19.97 43.28
C SER A 118 -4.45 -19.52 44.14
N LYS A 119 -3.58 -20.48 44.45
CA LYS A 119 -2.49 -20.38 45.40
C LYS A 119 -1.38 -19.48 44.86
N LYS A 120 -1.04 -18.49 45.67
CA LYS A 120 0.26 -17.82 45.83
C LYS A 120 1.43 -18.57 45.19
N ALA A 121 1.97 -18.01 44.12
CA ALA A 121 3.32 -18.30 43.64
C ALA A 121 4.20 -17.05 43.82
N LEU A 122 5.46 -17.35 44.07
CA LEU A 122 6.53 -16.57 44.66
C LEU A 122 6.93 -15.35 43.82
N ARG A 123 7.16 -14.22 44.49
CA ARG A 123 7.84 -13.04 43.94
C ARG A 123 9.22 -13.45 43.42
N SER A 124 9.44 -13.42 42.11
CA SER A 124 10.79 -13.30 41.55
C SER A 124 11.10 -11.83 41.37
N THR A 125 12.03 -11.33 42.17
CA THR A 125 12.82 -10.15 41.87
C THR A 125 13.66 -10.46 40.62
N GLY A 126 13.07 -10.27 39.45
CA GLY A 126 13.81 -10.24 38.19
C GLY A 126 14.57 -8.92 38.07
N PRO A 127 15.70 -8.89 37.34
CA PRO A 127 16.33 -7.62 36.95
C PRO A 127 15.30 -6.77 36.21
N ALA A 128 15.41 -5.43 36.34
CA ALA A 128 14.61 -4.49 35.55
C ALA A 128 14.63 -4.92 34.08
N PRO A 129 13.47 -4.88 33.38
CA PRO A 129 13.42 -5.30 31.98
C PRO A 129 14.47 -4.51 31.21
N THR A 130 15.43 -5.23 30.63
CA THR A 130 16.43 -4.62 29.75
C THR A 130 15.70 -4.02 28.55
N GLU A 131 16.23 -2.95 27.96
CA GLU A 131 15.61 -2.35 26.76
C GLU A 131 15.37 -3.37 25.65
N ASP A 132 16.19 -4.42 25.57
CA ASP A 132 16.07 -5.49 24.60
C ASP A 132 14.88 -6.43 24.90
N ALA A 133 14.58 -6.70 26.17
CA ALA A 133 13.38 -7.47 26.54
C ALA A 133 12.07 -6.72 26.20
N ASN A 134 12.08 -5.38 26.32
CA ASN A 134 10.94 -4.55 25.96
C ASN A 134 10.75 -4.42 24.43
N LYS A 135 11.86 -4.39 23.66
CA LYS A 135 11.81 -4.38 22.18
C LYS A 135 11.18 -5.66 21.64
N ASP A 136 11.58 -6.80 22.21
CA ASP A 136 11.04 -8.11 21.82
C ASP A 136 9.56 -8.23 22.21
N ALA A 137 9.16 -7.75 23.39
CA ALA A 137 7.77 -7.76 23.83
C ALA A 137 6.83 -6.92 22.92
N CYS A 138 7.29 -5.73 22.50
CA CYS A 138 6.50 -4.89 21.60
C CYS A 138 6.33 -5.55 20.22
N LEU A 139 7.41 -6.16 19.69
CA LEU A 139 7.37 -6.87 18.41
C LEU A 139 6.47 -8.11 18.48
N GLU A 140 6.52 -8.85 19.58
CA GLU A 140 5.67 -10.03 19.80
C GLU A 140 4.19 -9.65 19.88
N LYS A 141 3.84 -8.63 20.68
CA LYS A 141 2.46 -8.13 20.79
C LYS A 141 1.94 -7.63 19.43
N LEU A 142 2.73 -6.82 18.74
CA LEU A 142 2.36 -6.32 17.41
C LEU A 142 2.22 -7.48 16.40
N GLY A 143 3.13 -8.45 16.44
CA GLY A 143 3.08 -9.64 15.61
C GLY A 143 1.79 -10.42 15.79
N ASN A 144 1.39 -10.67 17.04
CA ASN A 144 0.13 -11.36 17.35
C ASN A 144 -1.10 -10.59 16.82
N THR A 145 -1.14 -9.27 16.96
CA THR A 145 -2.22 -8.43 16.40
C THR A 145 -2.25 -8.54 14.87
N ILE A 146 -1.13 -8.31 14.21
CA ILE A 146 -1.02 -8.30 12.75
C ILE A 146 -1.30 -9.70 12.17
N GLN A 147 -0.94 -10.78 12.86
CA GLN A 147 -1.17 -12.15 12.40
C GLN A 147 -2.63 -12.42 12.05
N HIS A 148 -3.56 -11.94 12.88
CA HIS A 148 -5.00 -12.15 12.69
C HIS A 148 -5.59 -11.37 11.51
N MET A 149 -4.91 -10.33 11.05
CA MET A 149 -5.32 -9.46 9.95
C MET A 149 -4.27 -9.38 8.84
N LYS A 150 -3.39 -10.39 8.74
CA LYS A 150 -2.23 -10.36 7.83
C LYS A 150 -2.60 -10.18 6.36
N ASP A 151 -3.76 -10.69 5.95
CA ASP A 151 -4.26 -10.56 4.58
C ASP A 151 -4.67 -9.11 4.22
N ALA A 152 -4.81 -8.22 5.21
CA ALA A 152 -5.05 -6.80 4.99
C ALA A 152 -3.76 -6.03 4.64
N PHE A 153 -2.59 -6.57 4.96
CA PHE A 153 -1.29 -5.92 4.73
C PHE A 153 -0.54 -6.59 3.59
N ILE A 154 -0.80 -6.13 2.38
CA ILE A 154 -0.26 -6.75 1.17
C ILE A 154 1.08 -6.11 0.84
N VAL A 155 2.11 -6.94 0.69
CA VAL A 155 3.42 -6.51 0.20
C VAL A 155 3.60 -7.02 -1.23
N VAL A 156 3.88 -6.09 -2.13
CA VAL A 156 3.99 -6.36 -3.56
C VAL A 156 5.41 -6.08 -4.02
N HIS A 157 6.15 -7.13 -4.34
CA HIS A 157 7.49 -7.00 -4.91
C HIS A 157 7.38 -6.72 -6.41
N LEU A 158 7.85 -5.55 -6.81
CA LEU A 158 7.89 -5.09 -8.20
C LEU A 158 9.18 -5.53 -8.91
N ARG A 159 10.20 -5.95 -8.16
CA ARG A 159 11.51 -6.41 -8.62
C ARG A 159 11.91 -7.65 -7.84
N GLU A 160 12.95 -8.32 -8.33
CA GLU A 160 13.58 -9.46 -7.65
C GLU A 160 14.15 -9.05 -6.28
N PRO A 161 14.17 -9.95 -5.29
CA PRO A 161 14.73 -9.68 -3.96
C PRO A 161 16.18 -9.19 -3.99
N GLU A 162 16.99 -9.71 -4.91
CA GLU A 162 18.39 -9.30 -5.09
C GLU A 162 18.54 -7.81 -5.42
N TYR A 163 17.58 -7.24 -6.14
CA TYR A 163 17.58 -5.81 -6.46
C TYR A 163 17.49 -4.96 -5.20
N ARG A 164 16.64 -5.36 -4.24
CA ARG A 164 16.51 -4.69 -2.93
C ARG A 164 17.80 -4.84 -2.12
N GLN A 165 18.36 -6.05 -2.05
CA GLN A 165 19.60 -6.31 -1.31
C GLN A 165 20.77 -5.45 -1.82
N LYS A 166 20.89 -5.29 -3.15
CA LYS A 166 21.89 -4.41 -3.77
C LYS A 166 21.68 -2.94 -3.38
N LEU A 167 20.44 -2.46 -3.37
CA LEU A 167 20.13 -1.09 -2.92
C LEU A 167 20.45 -0.89 -1.43
N ASP A 168 20.10 -1.85 -0.58
CA ASP A 168 20.38 -1.79 0.87
C ASP A 168 21.89 -1.81 1.14
N ALA A 169 22.64 -2.59 0.37
CA ALA A 169 24.10 -2.60 0.43
C ALA A 169 24.71 -1.26 -0.03
N LYS A 170 24.24 -0.72 -1.16
CA LYS A 170 24.64 0.61 -1.65
C LYS A 170 24.37 1.70 -0.62
N TRP A 171 23.19 1.69 0.00
CA TRP A 171 22.83 2.66 1.03
C TRP A 171 23.72 2.54 2.27
N ARG A 172 24.01 1.30 2.73
CA ARG A 172 24.94 1.07 3.85
C ARG A 172 26.34 1.59 3.55
N ARG A 173 26.91 1.28 2.38
CA ARG A 173 28.22 1.79 1.96
C ARG A 173 28.23 3.33 1.91
N GLY A 174 27.18 3.93 1.36
CA GLY A 174 27.00 5.39 1.35
C GLY A 174 27.02 6.00 2.76
N LYS A 175 26.36 5.36 3.73
CA LYS A 175 26.35 5.77 5.14
C LYS A 175 27.74 5.65 5.77
N GLU A 176 28.41 4.52 5.58
CA GLU A 176 29.77 4.28 6.09
C GLU A 176 30.77 5.30 5.52
N ARG A 177 30.68 5.59 4.21
CA ARG A 177 31.51 6.62 3.57
C ARG A 177 31.26 8.01 4.16
N ALA A 178 30.00 8.36 4.42
CA ALA A 178 29.66 9.62 5.06
C ALA A 178 30.19 9.70 6.50
N GLU A 179 30.14 8.60 7.26
CA GLU A 179 30.72 8.53 8.61
C GLU A 179 32.25 8.61 8.60
N ALA A 180 32.93 7.89 7.70
CA ALA A 180 34.38 7.97 7.53
C ALA A 180 34.83 9.41 7.24
N ARG A 181 34.10 10.11 6.35
CA ARG A 181 34.33 11.53 6.07
C ARG A 181 34.16 12.40 7.32
N LYS A 182 33.14 12.15 8.16
CA LYS A 182 32.95 12.89 9.42
C LYS A 182 34.08 12.63 10.42
N ARG A 183 34.64 11.41 10.44
CA ARG A 183 35.77 11.03 11.30
C ARG A 183 37.14 11.45 10.74
N GLY A 184 37.20 11.97 9.52
CA GLY A 184 38.47 12.32 8.85
C GLY A 184 39.31 11.10 8.46
N VAL A 185 38.69 9.92 8.33
CA VAL A 185 39.37 8.66 7.99
C VAL A 185 39.12 8.34 6.51
N ALA A 186 40.13 7.78 5.84
CA ALA A 186 39.99 7.31 4.46
C ALA A 186 38.98 6.15 4.39
N TYR A 187 38.02 6.24 3.46
CA TYR A 187 37.11 5.13 3.16
C TYR A 187 37.74 4.26 2.06
N PRO A 188 37.89 2.93 2.27
CA PRO A 188 38.38 2.06 1.22
C PRO A 188 37.34 1.97 0.10
N SER A 189 37.60 2.64 -1.03
CA SER A 189 36.73 2.58 -2.20
C SER A 189 36.90 1.22 -2.88
N SER A 190 35.82 0.46 -2.99
CA SER A 190 35.76 -0.79 -3.76
C SER A 190 35.39 -0.53 -5.22
N ASP A 191 35.60 -1.53 -6.10
CA ASP A 191 35.16 -1.45 -7.51
C ASP A 191 33.63 -1.26 -7.62
N GLU A 192 32.86 -1.85 -6.70
CA GLU A 192 31.41 -1.67 -6.60
C GLU A 192 31.02 -0.22 -6.27
N ASP A 193 31.83 0.48 -5.47
CA ASP A 193 31.58 1.90 -5.17
C ASP A 193 31.82 2.79 -6.39
N ILE A 194 32.79 2.43 -7.23
CA ILE A 194 33.07 3.14 -8.49
C ILE A 194 31.90 2.95 -9.45
N LEU A 195 31.42 1.71 -9.61
CA LEU A 195 30.26 1.39 -10.46
C LEU A 195 29.00 2.11 -9.98
N ASP A 196 28.75 2.14 -8.67
CA ASP A 196 27.61 2.82 -8.08
C ASP A 196 27.60 4.33 -8.36
N LEU A 197 28.78 4.98 -8.32
CA LEU A 197 28.93 6.40 -8.63
C LEU A 197 28.66 6.67 -10.12
N LEU A 198 29.19 5.84 -11.01
CA LEU A 198 28.95 5.96 -12.45
C LEU A 198 27.47 5.80 -12.80
N ASP A 199 26.78 4.87 -12.13
CA ASP A 199 25.34 4.67 -12.36
C ASP A 199 24.50 5.81 -11.78
N ASP A 200 24.90 6.41 -10.65
CA ASP A 200 24.24 7.59 -10.11
C ASP A 200 24.43 8.82 -11.02
N GLU A 201 25.62 9.01 -11.61
CA GLU A 201 25.88 10.05 -12.60
C GLU A 201 25.00 9.90 -13.84
N LYS A 202 24.91 8.68 -14.39
CA LYS A 202 24.01 8.38 -15.52
C LYS A 202 22.55 8.69 -15.16
N ARG A 203 22.12 8.33 -13.95
CA ARG A 203 20.74 8.57 -13.48
C ARG A 203 20.44 10.06 -13.34
N LEU A 204 21.39 10.83 -12.80
CA LEU A 204 21.27 12.29 -12.69
C LEU A 204 21.19 12.95 -14.07
N ALA A 205 22.02 12.50 -15.02
CA ALA A 205 21.97 12.97 -16.40
C ALA A 205 20.62 12.65 -17.07
N ALA A 206 20.10 11.44 -16.89
CA ALA A 206 18.79 11.04 -17.43
C ALA A 206 17.64 11.87 -16.83
N ASN A 207 17.65 12.09 -15.51
CA ASN A 207 16.65 12.93 -14.83
C ASN A 207 16.71 14.39 -15.30
N ALA A 208 17.91 14.93 -15.50
CA ALA A 208 18.11 16.27 -16.03
C ALA A 208 17.57 16.39 -17.47
N ALA A 209 17.82 15.38 -18.31
CA ALA A 209 17.28 15.32 -19.66
C ALA A 209 15.75 15.23 -19.69
N GLU A 210 15.14 14.42 -18.81
CA GLU A 210 13.68 14.33 -18.69
C GLU A 210 13.07 15.67 -18.22
N LYS A 211 13.71 16.33 -17.24
CA LYS A 211 13.29 17.65 -16.77
C LYS A 211 13.35 18.69 -17.90
N ALA A 212 14.47 18.76 -18.62
CA ALA A 212 14.62 19.65 -19.77
C ALA A 212 13.58 19.38 -20.87
N ALA A 213 13.27 18.11 -21.14
CA ALA A 213 12.24 17.74 -22.10
C ALA A 213 10.82 18.18 -21.67
N LYS A 214 10.51 18.12 -20.37
CA LYS A 214 9.24 18.62 -19.83
C LYS A 214 9.16 20.15 -19.88
N GLU A 215 10.22 20.84 -19.51
CA GLU A 215 10.30 22.31 -19.57
C GLU A 215 10.18 22.81 -21.02
N ALA A 216 10.87 22.16 -21.97
CA ALA A 216 10.74 22.48 -23.39
C ALA A 216 9.33 22.22 -23.95
N LYS A 217 8.63 21.19 -23.44
CA LYS A 217 7.22 20.94 -23.80
C LYS A 217 6.28 21.98 -23.20
N ALA A 218 6.50 22.40 -21.96
CA ALA A 218 5.72 23.45 -21.30
C ALA A 218 5.89 24.80 -22.02
N ALA A 219 7.13 25.19 -22.35
CA ALA A 219 7.42 26.43 -23.08
C ALA A 219 6.73 26.48 -24.47
N LYS A 220 6.65 25.33 -25.17
CA LYS A 220 5.93 25.23 -26.47
C LYS A 220 4.42 25.31 -26.33
N LEU A 221 3.85 24.97 -25.17
CA LEU A 221 2.41 25.09 -24.91
C LEU A 221 2.07 26.57 -24.65
N GLU A 222 2.85 27.22 -23.78
CA GLU A 222 2.75 28.66 -23.49
C GLU A 222 2.90 29.53 -24.75
N GLU A 223 3.83 29.21 -25.66
CA GLU A 223 3.98 29.95 -26.93
C GLU A 223 2.77 29.77 -27.87
N LYS A 224 2.11 28.60 -27.83
CA LYS A 224 0.89 28.36 -28.61
C LYS A 224 -0.32 29.09 -28.03
N ASP A 225 -0.44 29.15 -26.70
CA ASP A 225 -1.50 29.89 -26.01
C ASP A 225 -1.34 31.41 -26.23
N ALA A 226 -0.11 31.91 -26.26
CA ALA A 226 0.19 33.31 -26.59
C ALA A 226 -0.12 33.68 -28.06
N LYS A 227 0.00 32.75 -29.01
CA LYS A 227 -0.33 32.97 -30.44
C LYS A 227 -1.80 32.69 -30.78
N GLY A 228 -2.57 32.03 -29.92
CA GLY A 228 -3.99 31.74 -30.12
C GLY A 228 -4.95 32.89 -29.75
N GLY A 229 -4.48 33.91 -29.04
CA GLY A 229 -5.31 35.01 -28.51
C GLY A 229 -5.70 36.13 -29.50
N ALA A 230 -5.31 36.04 -30.77
CA ALA A 230 -5.50 37.13 -31.75
C ALA A 230 -6.54 36.80 -32.83
N LYS A 231 -7.76 36.36 -32.46
CA LYS A 231 -8.92 36.43 -33.37
C LYS A 231 -10.28 36.32 -32.65
N ALA A 232 -10.73 37.41 -32.05
CA ALA A 232 -12.16 37.76 -31.90
C ALA A 232 -12.27 39.18 -31.33
N ALA A 233 -12.51 40.17 -32.19
CA ALA A 233 -13.06 41.46 -31.78
C ALA A 233 -14.42 41.57 -32.47
N ASP A 234 -15.49 41.35 -31.72
CA ASP A 234 -16.87 41.59 -32.15
C ASP A 234 -17.45 42.74 -31.31
N ALA A 235 -18.15 43.65 -31.98
CA ALA A 235 -18.70 44.88 -31.43
C ALA A 235 -20.02 44.60 -30.68
N PRO A 236 -20.44 45.45 -29.72
CA PRO A 236 -21.67 45.19 -28.98
C PRO A 236 -22.88 45.76 -29.73
N ARG A 237 -23.93 44.96 -29.91
CA ARG A 237 -25.26 45.47 -30.29
C ARG A 237 -26.32 45.10 -29.25
N ILE A 238 -27.09 46.12 -28.91
CA ILE A 238 -28.07 46.22 -27.84
C ILE A 238 -29.38 45.48 -28.20
N LYS A 239 -29.96 44.87 -27.15
CA LYS A 239 -31.30 44.28 -26.89
C LYS A 239 -32.45 44.54 -27.89
N ALA A 240 -33.28 43.52 -28.09
CA ALA A 240 -34.76 43.59 -27.94
C ALA A 240 -35.42 42.18 -28.03
N ASP A 241 -36.20 41.81 -27.02
CA ASP A 241 -37.37 40.91 -27.14
C ASP A 241 -38.60 41.78 -27.51
N PRO A 242 -39.62 41.27 -28.24
CA PRO A 242 -40.78 40.66 -27.56
C PRO A 242 -41.55 39.54 -28.33
N ASP A 243 -42.41 38.89 -27.55
CA ASP A 243 -43.40 37.80 -27.74
C ASP A 243 -44.15 37.51 -29.09
N ALA A 244 -44.26 36.19 -29.33
CA ALA A 244 -45.43 35.36 -29.75
C ALA A 244 -45.95 35.36 -31.23
N PRO A 245 -46.82 34.39 -31.66
CA PRO A 245 -46.55 32.95 -31.84
C PRO A 245 -47.09 32.35 -33.20
N ALA A 246 -46.81 31.06 -33.41
CA ALA A 246 -47.59 30.06 -34.19
C ALA A 246 -47.25 29.71 -35.67
N LYS A 247 -47.07 28.38 -35.85
CA LYS A 247 -47.58 27.46 -36.90
C LYS A 247 -46.88 27.30 -38.28
N ALA A 248 -46.56 26.02 -38.51
CA ALA A 248 -46.90 25.17 -39.67
C ALA A 248 -45.95 25.08 -40.88
N GLY A 249 -45.85 23.86 -41.41
CA GLY A 249 -45.32 23.49 -42.74
C GLY A 249 -43.99 22.74 -42.64
N ALA A 250 -43.93 21.41 -42.57
CA ALA A 250 -44.21 20.40 -43.60
C ALA A 250 -43.11 20.25 -44.67
N ALA A 251 -42.84 18.97 -45.01
CA ALA A 251 -42.04 18.43 -46.10
C ALA A 251 -40.51 18.46 -45.96
N GLU A 252 -39.76 17.45 -46.40
CA GLU A 252 -39.94 16.01 -46.57
C GLU A 252 -38.58 15.52 -47.10
N THR A 253 -38.14 14.32 -46.66
CA THR A 253 -37.34 13.35 -47.45
C THR A 253 -35.90 13.71 -47.85
N LYS A 254 -34.93 12.78 -47.90
CA LYS A 254 -34.91 11.31 -47.87
C LYS A 254 -33.47 10.83 -47.68
N SER A 255 -33.33 9.67 -47.02
CA SER A 255 -32.45 8.54 -47.37
C SER A 255 -30.93 8.73 -47.17
N ALA A 256 -30.12 7.77 -46.72
CA ALA A 256 -30.23 6.31 -46.61
C ALA A 256 -29.29 5.83 -45.46
N ALA A 257 -29.69 4.83 -44.66
CA ALA A 257 -29.21 3.42 -44.70
C ALA A 257 -27.73 3.24 -44.29
N ALA A 258 -27.29 2.28 -43.48
CA ALA A 258 -27.83 1.06 -42.88
C ALA A 258 -26.91 0.72 -41.66
N ALA A 259 -27.45 0.29 -40.51
CA ALA A 259 -27.64 -1.12 -40.09
C ALA A 259 -26.30 -1.90 -39.92
N THR A 260 -25.77 -2.04 -38.70
CA THR A 260 -26.00 -3.08 -37.67
C THR A 260 -25.30 -4.43 -37.89
N ALA A 261 -24.54 -4.87 -36.87
CA ALA A 261 -24.63 -6.17 -36.16
C ALA A 261 -23.29 -6.38 -35.39
N SER A 262 -23.22 -6.38 -34.05
CA SER A 262 -23.80 -7.30 -33.05
C SER A 262 -23.27 -8.74 -33.15
N ALA A 263 -22.44 -9.14 -32.18
CA ALA A 263 -22.20 -10.55 -31.83
C ALA A 263 -21.79 -10.69 -30.35
N LYS A 264 -22.56 -11.52 -29.64
CA LYS A 264 -22.44 -12.00 -28.26
C LYS A 264 -21.70 -13.36 -28.29
N PRO A 265 -21.02 -13.84 -27.23
CA PRO A 265 -20.72 -15.26 -27.11
C PRO A 265 -21.41 -15.94 -25.92
N ALA A 266 -21.47 -17.26 -26.07
CA ALA A 266 -22.39 -18.20 -25.45
C ALA A 266 -21.86 -18.87 -24.17
N GLU A 267 -22.83 -19.42 -23.45
CA GLU A 267 -22.79 -20.24 -22.25
C GLU A 267 -22.37 -21.70 -22.57
N VAL A 268 -21.48 -22.27 -21.76
CA VAL A 268 -21.07 -23.69 -21.84
C VAL A 268 -21.53 -24.40 -20.57
N LYS A 269 -22.30 -25.49 -20.73
CA LYS A 269 -22.75 -26.39 -19.68
C LYS A 269 -21.71 -27.50 -19.45
N GLU A 270 -21.29 -27.70 -18.20
CA GLU A 270 -20.49 -28.86 -17.79
C GLU A 270 -21.38 -30.05 -17.37
N ALA A 271 -20.97 -31.25 -17.78
CA ALA A 271 -21.54 -32.53 -17.37
C ALA A 271 -20.62 -33.22 -16.34
N LYS A 272 -21.21 -33.79 -15.28
CA LYS A 272 -20.54 -34.66 -14.30
C LYS A 272 -20.07 -35.98 -14.95
N PRO A 273 -18.99 -36.57 -14.41
CA PRO A 273 -18.93 -38.01 -14.28
C PRO A 273 -18.71 -38.50 -12.84
N THR A 274 -18.97 -39.79 -12.71
CA THR A 274 -19.35 -40.59 -11.56
C THR A 274 -18.15 -41.10 -10.76
N ALA A 275 -18.40 -41.46 -9.50
CA ALA A 275 -17.47 -42.10 -8.58
C ALA A 275 -16.89 -43.42 -9.12
N ALA A 276 -15.57 -43.60 -8.96
CA ALA A 276 -14.92 -44.90 -8.98
C ALA A 276 -14.03 -45.01 -7.74
N VAL A 277 -14.47 -45.91 -6.85
CA VAL A 277 -13.76 -46.40 -5.67
C VAL A 277 -12.62 -47.30 -6.15
N LEU A 278 -11.37 -46.96 -5.79
CA LEU A 278 -10.25 -47.91 -5.83
C LEU A 278 -9.71 -48.05 -4.40
N LYS A 279 -9.99 -49.22 -3.82
CA LYS A 279 -9.40 -49.74 -2.60
C LYS A 279 -7.94 -50.10 -2.87
N THR A 280 -7.01 -49.57 -2.09
CA THR A 280 -5.69 -50.20 -1.88
C THR A 280 -5.27 -50.02 -0.41
N GLU A 281 -5.36 -51.10 0.35
CA GLU A 281 -4.64 -51.40 1.60
C GLU A 281 -3.92 -52.76 1.38
N PRO A 282 -2.98 -53.20 2.23
CA PRO A 282 -1.60 -52.73 2.31
C PRO A 282 -0.62 -53.88 2.02
N LYS A 283 0.67 -53.59 1.77
CA LYS A 283 1.73 -54.61 1.90
C LYS A 283 2.85 -54.08 2.80
N ALA A 284 2.82 -54.56 4.03
CA ALA A 284 3.90 -54.52 5.00
C ALA A 284 4.89 -55.69 4.74
N PRO A 285 6.07 -55.70 5.37
CA PRO A 285 7.35 -56.08 4.75
C PRO A 285 7.77 -57.54 4.95
N ALA A 286 8.72 -57.97 4.13
CA ALA A 286 9.64 -59.08 4.40
C ALA A 286 11.06 -58.57 4.11
#